data_AF-A0AAX7SPE6-F1
#
_entry.id   AF-A0AAX7SPE6-F1
#
_cell.length_a   1.000
_cell.length_b   1.000
_cell.length_c   1.000
_cell.angle_alpha   90.00
_cell.angle_beta   90.00
_cell.angle_gamma   90.00
#
_symmetry.space_group_name_H-M   'P 1'
#
loop_
_entity.id
_entity.type
_entity.pdbx_description
1 polymer ?
#
loop_
_entity_poly.entity_id
_entity_poly.type
_entity_poly.pdbx_seq_one_letter_code
_entity_poly.pdbx_strand_id
1 'polypeptide(L)'
;RGQVKDTPRPPFSRGLVIRCFCGWEDGGGCFLRLFSISQLFNQLEISCFLCVCQQDGRGFGIGTLVFGKLRGFSWWPGRIVSWWMSGRSRAADGTRWVMWFGDGKFSVVSIIKGETKKNLCFAPRQNSFLECAYQYDDDGYQSYCTICCGGREVLMCGNNNCCRCFCVECVDLLVGAGSAAAAIKEDPWNCYMCGPRNTYGLLRRRDDWPCRLQHFFANNHEQEFEPAKLYPPVAAEKRQPIRVLSLFDGIATGLLVLKDLGIQVEKYVASEVCEDSITVGMVRHEGRIMYVGDVRTVTRKHIDKWGPFDLVIGGSPCNDLSIVNPARKGLYEGTGRLFFEFYRLLHEARPKPGDERPFFWLFENVVAMGVSDKRDISRFLECNPVMIDAKEVSAAHRARYFWGNLPGMSRPLTPMANDKLDLQECLEHGRTAKFEKLRTITTRSNSVKQGKDEHFPVYMDNKEDILWCTEMERVFGFPVHYTDVSNMSRLARQRLLGRSWSVPVIRHLFAPLKEYFACN
;
A
#
# COMPACT_ATOMS: atom_id res chain seq x y z
N ARG A 1 25.90 18.58 -69.58
CA ARG A 1 24.62 18.61 -68.81
C ARG A 1 24.51 17.25 -68.14
N GLY A 2 25.02 17.01 -66.93
CA GLY A 2 24.57 17.49 -65.61
C GLY A 2 24.37 16.20 -64.79
N GLN A 3 25.16 15.92 -63.73
CA GLN A 3 24.80 16.10 -62.30
C GLN A 3 23.36 15.62 -61.98
N VAL A 4 23.12 14.75 -60.98
CA VAL A 4 23.07 15.05 -59.52
C VAL A 4 23.27 13.73 -58.74
N LYS A 5 24.38 13.56 -58.00
CA LYS A 5 24.57 13.61 -56.52
C LYS A 5 23.84 12.56 -55.66
N ASP A 6 24.62 11.60 -55.17
CA ASP A 6 24.46 10.93 -53.88
C ASP A 6 24.60 11.92 -52.72
N THR A 7 23.71 11.83 -51.73
CA THR A 7 23.94 12.28 -50.33
C THR A 7 23.18 11.38 -49.33
N PRO A 8 23.76 11.02 -48.16
CA PRO A 8 23.18 10.09 -47.19
C PRO A 8 22.60 10.76 -45.92
N ARG A 9 21.76 10.01 -45.15
CA ARG A 9 21.58 9.95 -43.64
C ARG A 9 20.12 9.58 -43.23
N PRO A 10 19.82 9.14 -41.99
CA PRO A 10 20.37 8.01 -41.19
C PRO A 10 19.24 7.21 -40.45
N PRO A 11 19.51 6.12 -39.70
CA PRO A 11 18.64 5.78 -38.57
C PRO A 11 19.37 5.96 -37.24
N PHE A 12 18.98 7.04 -36.57
CA PHE A 12 18.99 7.31 -35.13
C PHE A 12 20.01 6.57 -34.24
N SER A 13 21.19 7.17 -34.08
CA SER A 13 21.95 7.10 -32.83
C SER A 13 21.21 7.90 -31.75
N ARG A 14 20.51 7.23 -30.82
CA ARG A 14 20.05 7.86 -29.58
C ARG A 14 21.15 7.69 -28.53
N GLY A 15 22.00 8.71 -28.41
CA GLY A 15 23.08 8.75 -27.43
C GLY A 15 22.58 8.60 -25.99
N LEU A 16 23.19 7.68 -25.25
CA LEU A 16 23.06 7.51 -23.81
C LEU A 16 24.11 8.39 -23.13
N VAL A 17 23.71 9.21 -22.17
CA VAL A 17 24.64 10.06 -21.39
C VAL A 17 24.80 9.45 -20.00
N ILE A 18 26.03 9.10 -19.64
CA ILE A 18 26.41 8.61 -18.30
C ILE A 18 27.18 9.72 -17.56
N ARG A 19 26.85 9.94 -16.28
CA ARG A 19 27.70 10.66 -15.34
C ARG A 19 28.01 9.74 -14.17
N CYS A 20 29.29 9.46 -13.92
CA CYS A 20 29.74 8.81 -12.70
C CYS A 20 30.16 9.85 -11.65
N PHE A 21 29.83 9.57 -10.39
CA PHE A 21 30.31 10.29 -9.22
C PHE A 21 31.42 9.49 -8.57
N CYS A 22 32.66 9.96 -8.71
CA CYS A 22 33.78 9.67 -7.82
C CYS A 22 34.89 10.68 -8.14
N GLY A 23 35.40 11.38 -7.12
CA GLY A 23 36.54 12.29 -7.24
C GLY A 23 36.73 13.14 -5.99
N TRP A 24 37.68 12.73 -5.16
CA TRP A 24 38.46 13.63 -4.30
C TRP A 24 39.66 14.09 -5.13
N GLU A 25 39.90 15.40 -5.18
CA GLU A 25 41.22 15.98 -5.46
C GLU A 25 41.26 17.39 -4.85
N ASP A 26 42.35 17.66 -4.13
CA ASP A 26 42.61 18.88 -3.37
C ASP A 26 42.82 20.08 -4.28
N GLY A 27 42.21 21.21 -3.91
CA GLY A 27 42.48 22.51 -4.49
C GLY A 27 41.25 23.22 -5.06
N GLY A 28 40.63 24.06 -4.23
CA GLY A 28 39.90 25.25 -4.69
C GLY A 28 38.56 25.02 -5.40
N GLY A 29 37.51 24.75 -4.61
CA GLY A 29 36.17 25.31 -4.84
C GLY A 29 35.24 24.64 -5.86
N CYS A 30 34.43 23.69 -5.38
CA CYS A 30 33.00 23.56 -5.71
C CYS A 30 32.34 22.57 -4.72
N PHE A 31 31.41 23.06 -3.90
CA PHE A 31 30.65 22.25 -2.94
C PHE A 31 29.77 21.21 -3.66
N LEU A 32 30.11 19.93 -3.51
CA LEU A 32 29.29 18.77 -3.89
C LEU A 32 28.41 18.35 -2.70
N ARG A 33 27.14 18.74 -2.72
CA ARG A 33 26.12 18.13 -1.86
C ARG A 33 25.75 16.77 -2.46
N LEU A 34 25.91 15.70 -1.67
CA LEU A 34 25.48 14.30 -1.85
C LEU A 34 23.95 14.15 -2.04
N PHE A 35 23.33 14.99 -2.86
CA PHE A 35 21.91 14.89 -3.18
C PHE A 35 21.72 13.92 -4.35
N SER A 36 20.85 12.92 -4.14
CA SER A 36 20.20 12.09 -5.17
C SER A 36 20.76 10.68 -5.45
N ILE A 37 21.32 9.98 -4.46
CA ILE A 37 21.20 8.51 -4.36
C ILE A 37 20.50 8.10 -3.05
N SER A 38 20.59 8.95 -2.03
CA SER A 38 19.92 8.79 -0.72
C SER A 38 18.39 8.83 -0.76
N GLN A 39 17.75 9.28 -1.85
CA GLN A 39 16.28 9.38 -1.97
C GLN A 39 15.60 8.11 -2.53
N LEU A 40 16.37 7.10 -3.00
CA LEU A 40 15.82 5.87 -3.58
C LEU A 40 15.68 4.73 -2.57
N PHE A 41 16.34 4.81 -1.42
CA PHE A 41 16.28 3.81 -0.35
C PHE A 41 15.93 4.49 0.97
N ASN A 42 14.64 4.47 1.34
CA ASN A 42 14.18 5.04 2.60
C ASN A 42 14.65 4.23 3.82
N GLN A 43 14.87 2.91 3.64
CA GLN A 43 15.23 1.99 4.71
C GLN A 43 16.72 1.60 4.76
N LEU A 44 17.37 1.53 3.61
CA LEU A 44 18.73 1.04 3.44
C LEU A 44 19.59 2.12 2.75
N GLU A 45 20.90 1.96 2.76
CA GLU A 45 21.85 2.79 2.01
C GLU A 45 22.96 1.91 1.43
N ILE A 46 23.57 2.37 0.33
CA ILE A 46 24.69 1.67 -0.28
C ILE A 46 25.97 2.33 0.25
N SER A 47 26.75 1.61 1.05
CA SER A 47 28.05 2.07 1.51
C SER A 47 29.08 1.91 0.38
N CYS A 48 29.43 3.01 -0.29
CA CYS A 48 30.57 3.05 -1.20
C CYS A 48 31.87 2.90 -0.38
N PHE A 49 32.41 1.68 -0.34
CA PHE A 49 33.82 1.47 -0.02
C PHE A 49 34.62 1.41 -1.32
N LEU A 50 35.76 2.11 -1.35
CA LEU A 50 36.71 2.10 -2.45
C LEU A 50 37.05 0.65 -2.84
N CYS A 51 36.54 0.19 -3.99
CA CYS A 51 37.02 -1.04 -4.60
C CYS A 51 38.22 -0.68 -5.48
N VAL A 52 39.38 -1.24 -5.13
CA VAL A 52 40.63 -1.12 -5.90
C VAL A 52 40.39 -1.74 -7.27
N CYS A 53 40.29 -0.92 -8.32
CA CYS A 53 40.17 -1.37 -9.70
C CYS A 53 41.51 -1.19 -10.42
N GLN A 54 41.99 -2.28 -11.01
CA GLN A 54 43.13 -2.31 -11.92
C GLN A 54 42.85 -1.37 -13.10
N GLN A 55 43.62 -0.28 -13.21
CA GLN A 55 43.42 0.74 -14.24
C GLN A 55 43.95 0.24 -15.59
N ASP A 56 43.08 0.10 -16.59
CA ASP A 56 43.42 -0.27 -17.97
C ASP A 56 43.74 0.94 -18.86
N GLY A 57 43.95 2.12 -18.26
CA GLY A 57 44.26 3.36 -18.96
C GLY A 57 43.12 3.93 -19.82
N ARG A 58 41.91 3.37 -19.75
CA ARG A 58 40.76 3.76 -20.59
C ARG A 58 39.56 4.28 -19.78
N GLY A 59 39.78 4.75 -18.55
CA GLY A 59 38.75 5.25 -17.63
C GLY A 59 38.18 4.15 -16.71
N PHE A 60 36.84 4.04 -16.65
CA PHE A 60 36.14 3.12 -15.72
C PHE A 60 36.43 1.64 -16.00
N GLY A 61 36.85 0.90 -14.96
CA GLY A 61 37.21 -0.52 -15.04
C GLY A 61 36.00 -1.49 -15.05
N ILE A 62 36.23 -2.74 -15.45
CA ILE A 62 35.24 -3.82 -15.37
C ILE A 62 34.79 -4.02 -13.91
N GLY A 63 33.50 -4.20 -13.68
CA GLY A 63 32.90 -4.31 -12.35
C GLY A 63 32.39 -2.98 -11.78
N THR A 64 32.77 -1.84 -12.37
CA THR A 64 32.29 -0.52 -11.92
C THR A 64 30.77 -0.41 -12.06
N LEU A 65 30.12 0.01 -10.97
CA LEU A 65 28.70 0.36 -10.98
C LEU A 65 28.52 1.69 -11.73
N VAL A 66 27.64 1.68 -12.71
CA VAL A 66 27.31 2.84 -13.53
C VAL A 66 25.81 3.06 -13.52
N PHE A 67 25.39 4.30 -13.73
CA PHE A 67 23.98 4.62 -13.92
C PHE A 67 23.82 5.21 -15.31
N GLY A 68 22.84 4.72 -16.07
CA GLY A 68 22.55 5.20 -17.41
C GLY A 68 21.15 5.77 -17.52
N LYS A 69 21.02 6.79 -18.38
CA LYS A 69 19.75 7.44 -18.64
C LYS A 69 19.39 7.36 -20.12
N LEU A 70 18.50 6.43 -20.48
CA LEU A 70 17.95 6.32 -21.84
C LEU A 70 16.85 7.36 -22.06
N ARG A 71 16.69 7.84 -23.29
CA ARG A 71 15.61 8.76 -23.67
C ARG A 71 14.25 8.06 -23.51
N GLY A 72 13.49 8.45 -22.49
CA GLY A 72 12.19 7.85 -22.15
C GLY A 72 12.23 6.81 -21.03
N PHE A 73 13.37 6.59 -20.37
CA PHE A 73 13.50 5.65 -19.24
C PHE A 73 14.19 6.31 -18.03
N SER A 74 13.97 5.75 -16.84
CA SER A 74 14.60 6.19 -15.58
C SER A 74 16.12 5.98 -15.58
N TRP A 75 16.84 6.68 -14.69
CA TRP A 75 18.22 6.30 -14.37
C TRP A 75 18.22 4.86 -13.88
N TRP A 76 18.95 4.04 -14.62
CA TRP A 76 18.94 2.62 -14.43
C TRP A 76 20.36 2.19 -14.07
N PRO A 77 20.54 1.48 -12.95
CA PRO A 77 21.85 1.00 -12.59
C PRO A 77 22.26 -0.06 -13.62
N GLY A 78 23.54 -0.11 -13.89
CA GLY A 78 24.17 -1.15 -14.69
C GLY A 78 25.59 -1.39 -14.20
N ARG A 79 26.18 -2.49 -14.64
CA ARG A 79 27.56 -2.83 -14.32
C ARG A 79 28.38 -2.81 -15.59
N ILE A 80 29.57 -2.20 -15.55
CA ILE A 80 30.53 -2.36 -16.64
C ILE A 80 30.96 -3.81 -16.68
N VAL A 81 30.68 -4.45 -17.80
CA VAL A 81 31.03 -5.85 -18.05
C VAL A 81 31.98 -5.92 -19.22
N SER A 82 32.64 -7.05 -19.32
CA SER A 82 33.47 -7.37 -20.47
C SER A 82 32.64 -7.81 -21.66
N TRP A 83 33.26 -7.78 -22.84
CA TRP A 83 32.66 -8.29 -24.08
C TRP A 83 32.47 -9.82 -24.07
N TRP A 84 33.30 -10.56 -23.30
CA TRP A 84 33.11 -12.01 -23.13
C TRP A 84 31.82 -12.34 -22.36
N MET A 85 31.43 -11.50 -21.39
CA MET A 85 30.17 -11.68 -20.66
C MET A 85 28.93 -11.38 -21.50
N SER A 86 29.01 -10.50 -22.49
CA SER A 86 27.86 -10.18 -23.35
C SER A 86 27.68 -11.17 -24.52
N GLY A 87 28.67 -12.03 -24.78
CA GLY A 87 28.69 -12.90 -25.97
C GLY A 87 28.78 -12.10 -27.28
N ARG A 88 29.28 -10.85 -27.24
CA ARG A 88 29.34 -9.92 -28.38
C ARG A 88 30.78 -9.49 -28.67
N SER A 89 30.98 -8.77 -29.77
CA SER A 89 32.28 -8.22 -30.15
C SER A 89 32.83 -7.20 -29.14
N ARG A 90 34.15 -6.99 -29.17
CA ARG A 90 34.86 -5.98 -28.36
C ARG A 90 34.22 -4.60 -28.52
N ALA A 91 34.05 -3.89 -27.41
CA ALA A 91 33.59 -2.50 -27.43
C ALA A 91 34.64 -1.61 -28.13
N ALA A 92 34.16 -0.68 -28.97
CA ALA A 92 35.01 0.27 -29.68
C ALA A 92 35.71 1.24 -28.72
N ASP A 93 36.83 1.83 -29.13
CA ASP A 93 37.57 2.78 -28.31
C ASP A 93 36.69 3.96 -27.88
N GLY A 94 36.76 4.32 -26.59
CA GLY A 94 35.87 5.31 -25.97
C GLY A 94 34.50 4.77 -25.54
N THR A 95 34.21 3.48 -25.71
CA THR A 95 32.95 2.84 -25.28
C THR A 95 33.15 1.66 -24.32
N ARG A 96 32.07 1.24 -23.64
CA ARG A 96 32.02 0.06 -22.74
C ARG A 96 30.71 -0.69 -22.85
N TRP A 97 30.77 -1.99 -22.57
CA TRP A 97 29.57 -2.80 -22.36
C TRP A 97 29.03 -2.58 -20.95
N VAL A 98 27.74 -2.29 -20.86
CA VAL A 98 27.00 -2.15 -19.60
C VAL A 98 25.89 -3.20 -19.60
N MET A 99 25.85 -4.00 -18.55
CA MET A 99 24.72 -4.89 -18.26
C MET A 99 23.75 -4.16 -17.34
N TRP A 100 22.50 -3.99 -17.77
CA TRP A 100 21.45 -3.31 -17.02
C TRP A 100 20.79 -4.28 -16.03
N PHE A 101 20.48 -3.80 -14.83
CA PHE A 101 19.82 -4.63 -13.81
C PHE A 101 18.34 -4.90 -14.15
N GLY A 102 17.71 -5.91 -13.55
CA GLY A 102 16.29 -6.24 -13.76
C GLY A 102 15.98 -7.02 -15.04
N ASP A 103 16.35 -6.53 -16.23
CA ASP A 103 16.09 -7.24 -17.50
C ASP A 103 17.31 -7.97 -18.08
N GLY A 104 18.48 -7.81 -17.47
CA GLY A 104 19.72 -8.48 -17.85
C GLY A 104 20.27 -8.07 -19.22
N LYS A 105 19.76 -6.99 -19.83
CA LYS A 105 20.18 -6.57 -21.17
C LYS A 105 21.55 -5.91 -21.19
N PHE A 106 22.27 -6.10 -22.28
CA PHE A 106 23.57 -5.48 -22.52
C PHE A 106 23.45 -4.28 -23.47
N SER A 107 24.22 -3.23 -23.24
CA SER A 107 24.32 -2.07 -24.14
C SER A 107 25.76 -1.58 -24.24
N VAL A 108 26.16 -1.11 -25.42
CA VAL A 108 27.44 -0.39 -25.60
C VAL A 108 27.22 1.09 -25.32
N VAL A 109 28.09 1.70 -24.51
CA VAL A 109 27.95 3.08 -24.06
C VAL A 109 29.24 3.87 -24.24
N SER A 110 29.13 5.10 -24.77
CA SER A 110 30.25 6.05 -24.91
C SER A 110 30.57 6.80 -23.61
N ILE A 111 31.86 7.07 -23.38
CA ILE A 111 32.40 7.67 -22.13
C ILE A 111 32.89 9.12 -22.34
N ILE A 112 32.76 9.68 -23.54
CA ILE A 112 33.32 11.00 -23.89
C ILE A 112 32.44 12.15 -23.35
N LYS A 113 33.04 13.10 -22.62
CA LYS A 113 32.38 14.29 -22.03
C LYS A 113 32.06 15.34 -23.10
N GLY A 114 30.79 15.75 -23.20
CA GLY A 114 30.42 17.04 -23.80
C GLY A 114 29.13 17.03 -24.62
N GLU A 115 28.30 18.04 -24.38
CA GLU A 115 27.22 18.58 -25.23
C GLU A 115 25.77 18.07 -25.13
N THR A 116 24.92 19.09 -24.97
CA THR A 116 23.49 19.26 -25.27
C THR A 116 22.41 19.00 -24.20
N LYS A 117 21.79 20.13 -23.84
CA LYS A 117 20.55 20.35 -23.09
C LYS A 117 19.35 19.65 -23.74
N LYS A 118 18.55 18.96 -22.94
CA LYS A 118 17.08 18.88 -23.04
C LYS A 118 16.52 18.20 -21.77
N ASN A 119 15.87 19.00 -20.95
CA ASN A 119 15.04 18.55 -19.83
C ASN A 119 13.74 17.96 -20.40
N LEU A 120 13.29 16.80 -19.89
CA LEU A 120 11.87 16.56 -19.62
C LEU A 120 11.65 15.32 -18.73
N CYS A 121 10.95 15.61 -17.62
CA CYS A 121 9.97 14.91 -16.79
C CYS A 121 9.98 13.40 -16.49
N PHE A 122 9.37 13.12 -15.33
CA PHE A 122 9.55 12.01 -14.40
C PHE A 122 8.47 10.92 -14.56
N ALA A 123 8.84 9.67 -14.31
CA ALA A 123 7.97 8.63 -13.73
C ALA A 123 8.85 7.82 -12.76
N PRO A 124 8.81 8.09 -11.44
CA PRO A 124 9.84 7.64 -10.51
C PRO A 124 9.51 6.27 -9.91
N ARG A 125 10.54 5.47 -9.60
CA ARG A 125 10.47 4.30 -8.70
C ARG A 125 9.84 4.60 -7.33
N GLN A 126 9.66 5.88 -6.95
CA GLN A 126 8.89 6.28 -5.79
C GLN A 126 7.43 5.82 -5.86
N ASN A 127 6.78 5.89 -7.04
CA ASN A 127 5.39 5.45 -7.18
C ASN A 127 5.27 3.94 -6.95
N SER A 128 6.18 3.16 -7.55
CA SER A 128 6.23 1.71 -7.33
C SER A 128 6.50 1.35 -5.86
N PHE A 129 7.31 2.12 -5.13
CA PHE A 129 7.48 1.89 -3.69
C PHE A 129 6.21 2.23 -2.89
N LEU A 130 5.53 3.34 -3.21
CA LEU A 130 4.26 3.71 -2.57
C LEU A 130 3.16 2.68 -2.81
N GLU A 131 3.14 2.08 -3.99
CA GLU A 131 2.19 1.03 -4.42
C GLU A 131 2.49 -0.32 -3.73
N CYS A 132 3.77 -0.73 -3.70
CA CYS A 132 4.15 -2.11 -3.39
C CYS A 132 4.61 -2.35 -1.94
N ALA A 133 5.11 -1.33 -1.21
CA ALA A 133 5.82 -1.55 0.05
C ALA A 133 4.97 -2.18 1.17
N TYR A 134 3.66 -1.96 1.14
CA TYR A 134 2.68 -2.52 2.09
C TYR A 134 1.72 -3.51 1.44
N GLN A 135 2.13 -4.17 0.35
CA GLN A 135 1.40 -5.32 -0.17
C GLN A 135 1.92 -6.59 0.48
N TYR A 136 0.99 -7.45 0.89
CA TYR A 136 1.26 -8.71 1.55
C TYR A 136 0.50 -9.83 0.87
N ASP A 137 1.15 -10.98 0.72
CA ASP A 137 0.55 -12.19 0.18
C ASP A 137 -0.23 -12.95 1.26
N ASP A 138 -0.93 -14.02 0.85
CA ASP A 138 -1.77 -14.83 1.73
C ASP A 138 -0.98 -15.56 2.84
N ASP A 139 0.33 -15.73 2.66
CA ASP A 139 1.26 -16.27 3.66
C ASP A 139 1.66 -15.22 4.73
N GLY A 140 1.19 -13.97 4.59
CA GLY A 140 1.47 -12.88 5.50
C GLY A 140 2.82 -12.19 5.27
N TYR A 141 3.61 -12.56 4.27
CA TYR A 141 4.85 -11.88 3.93
C TYR A 141 4.63 -10.79 2.87
N GLN A 142 5.58 -9.86 2.73
CA GLN A 142 5.52 -8.83 1.70
C GLN A 142 5.52 -9.48 0.31
N SER A 143 4.58 -9.09 -0.55
CA SER A 143 4.45 -9.59 -1.92
C SER A 143 5.68 -9.30 -2.79
N TYR A 144 6.46 -8.30 -2.41
CA TYR A 144 7.62 -7.84 -3.16
C TYR A 144 8.84 -7.63 -2.27
N CYS A 145 10.01 -7.68 -2.89
CA CYS A 145 11.28 -7.39 -2.24
C CYS A 145 11.29 -5.99 -1.58
N THR A 146 11.64 -5.91 -0.31
CA THR A 146 11.79 -4.67 0.48
C THR A 146 12.74 -3.65 -0.18
N ILE A 147 13.71 -4.12 -0.97
CA ILE A 147 14.73 -3.28 -1.61
C ILE A 147 14.22 -2.68 -2.92
N CYS A 148 13.67 -3.51 -3.82
CA CYS A 148 13.39 -3.13 -5.19
C CYS A 148 11.91 -3.06 -5.55
N CYS A 149 11.00 -3.47 -4.65
CA CYS A 149 9.56 -3.56 -4.88
C CYS A 149 9.21 -4.44 -6.10
N GLY A 150 9.96 -5.53 -6.28
CA GLY A 150 9.73 -6.56 -7.29
C GLY A 150 10.48 -7.84 -6.93
N GLY A 151 11.05 -8.50 -7.94
CA GLY A 151 11.79 -9.76 -7.79
C GLY A 151 10.89 -10.98 -8.02
N ARG A 152 11.38 -11.97 -8.76
CA ARG A 152 10.64 -13.20 -9.06
C ARG A 152 10.74 -14.25 -7.97
N GLU A 153 11.87 -14.28 -7.27
CA GLU A 153 12.17 -15.21 -6.19
C GLU A 153 12.68 -14.39 -5.00
N VAL A 154 12.07 -14.60 -3.84
CA VAL A 154 12.33 -13.83 -2.62
C VAL A 154 12.65 -14.72 -1.44
N LEU A 155 13.55 -14.24 -0.58
CA LEU A 155 13.92 -14.81 0.70
C LEU A 155 13.04 -14.19 1.78
N MET A 156 12.30 -15.04 2.51
CA MET A 156 11.42 -14.64 3.61
C MET A 156 12.20 -14.58 4.93
N CYS A 157 11.95 -13.56 5.75
CA CYS A 157 12.60 -13.43 7.05
C CYS A 157 12.05 -14.45 8.05
N GLY A 158 12.92 -15.21 8.71
CA GLY A 158 12.56 -16.15 9.78
C GLY A 158 12.38 -15.51 11.16
N ASN A 159 12.66 -14.21 11.32
CA ASN A 159 12.44 -13.51 12.60
C ASN A 159 10.94 -13.35 12.88
N ASN A 160 10.53 -13.69 14.11
CA ASN A 160 9.15 -13.55 14.56
C ASN A 160 8.65 -12.11 14.36
N ASN A 161 7.38 -11.97 13.95
CA ASN A 161 6.72 -10.71 13.60
C ASN A 161 7.31 -9.96 12.38
N CYS A 162 8.34 -10.46 11.71
CA CYS A 162 8.92 -9.78 10.55
C CYS A 162 8.38 -10.34 9.24
N CYS A 163 7.60 -9.53 8.53
CA CYS A 163 6.99 -9.91 7.25
C CYS A 163 7.80 -9.46 6.02
N ARG A 164 9.11 -9.18 6.16
CA ARG A 164 9.92 -8.61 5.06
C ARG A 164 10.52 -9.69 4.17
N CYS A 165 10.67 -9.36 2.89
CA CYS A 165 11.19 -10.24 1.85
C CYS A 165 12.33 -9.59 1.07
N PHE A 166 13.33 -10.36 0.65
CA PHE A 166 14.48 -9.86 -0.12
C PHE A 166 14.72 -10.74 -1.35
N CYS A 167 14.71 -10.17 -2.56
CA CYS A 167 14.94 -10.97 -3.76
C CYS A 167 16.40 -11.44 -3.89
N VAL A 168 16.57 -12.65 -4.41
CA VAL A 168 17.88 -13.29 -4.65
C VAL A 168 18.84 -12.34 -5.38
N GLU A 169 18.35 -11.67 -6.43
CA GLU A 169 19.13 -10.71 -7.23
C GLU A 169 19.66 -9.54 -6.41
N CYS A 170 18.84 -8.96 -5.51
CA CYS A 170 19.29 -7.83 -4.68
C CYS A 170 20.32 -8.28 -3.64
N VAL A 171 20.14 -9.47 -3.07
CA VAL A 171 21.06 -10.02 -2.07
C VAL A 171 22.42 -10.34 -2.70
N ASP A 172 22.44 -11.08 -3.80
CA ASP A 172 23.69 -11.46 -4.46
C ASP A 172 24.45 -10.24 -5.02
N LEU A 173 23.73 -9.17 -5.36
CA LEU A 173 24.34 -7.94 -5.84
C LEU A 173 24.87 -7.05 -4.72
N LEU A 174 24.06 -6.79 -3.69
CA LEU A 174 24.34 -5.76 -2.67
C LEU A 174 25.10 -6.32 -1.47
N VAL A 175 24.89 -7.59 -1.13
CA VAL A 175 25.58 -8.25 -0.02
C VAL A 175 26.82 -8.99 -0.51
N GLY A 176 26.71 -9.69 -1.64
CA GLY A 176 27.82 -10.35 -2.33
C GLY A 176 27.37 -11.63 -3.04
N ALA A 177 28.06 -12.01 -4.12
CA ALA A 177 27.66 -13.16 -4.93
C ALA A 177 27.64 -14.46 -4.11
N GLY A 178 26.53 -15.20 -4.18
CA GLY A 178 26.30 -16.43 -3.42
C GLY A 178 25.74 -16.20 -2.01
N SER A 179 25.52 -14.94 -1.60
CA SER A 179 24.92 -14.62 -0.30
C SER A 179 23.47 -15.08 -0.23
N ALA A 180 22.74 -15.07 -1.34
CA ALA A 180 21.37 -15.57 -1.37
C ALA A 180 21.32 -17.09 -1.12
N ALA A 181 22.20 -17.85 -1.79
CA ALA A 181 22.33 -19.29 -1.56
C ALA A 181 22.78 -19.63 -0.13
N ALA A 182 23.59 -18.77 0.49
CA ALA A 182 23.95 -18.91 1.90
C ALA A 182 22.74 -18.66 2.81
N ALA A 183 21.97 -17.60 2.56
CA ALA A 183 20.75 -17.29 3.31
C ALA A 183 19.68 -18.40 3.19
N ILE A 184 19.51 -19.01 2.01
CA ILE A 184 18.57 -20.14 1.79
C ILE A 184 18.95 -21.35 2.66
N LYS A 185 20.25 -21.57 2.91
CA LYS A 185 20.75 -22.69 3.71
C LYS A 185 20.72 -22.40 5.22
N GLU A 186 20.51 -21.14 5.61
CA GLU A 186 20.44 -20.71 6.99
C GLU A 186 19.00 -20.78 7.48
N ASP A 187 18.74 -21.58 8.51
CA ASP A 187 17.40 -21.73 9.10
C ASP A 187 17.48 -21.64 10.64
N PRO A 188 16.88 -20.61 11.27
CA PRO A 188 16.15 -19.49 10.67
C PRO A 188 17.07 -18.37 10.17
N TRP A 189 16.87 -17.90 8.93
CA TRP A 189 17.57 -16.73 8.40
C TRP A 189 16.93 -15.41 8.87
N ASN A 190 17.75 -14.53 9.46
CA ASN A 190 17.33 -13.18 9.86
C ASN A 190 17.64 -12.16 8.77
N CYS A 191 16.62 -11.42 8.32
CA CYS A 191 16.82 -10.42 7.27
C CYS A 191 17.69 -9.23 7.73
N TYR A 192 18.18 -8.46 6.76
CA TYR A 192 19.07 -7.31 6.99
C TYR A 192 18.44 -6.16 7.78
N MET A 193 17.11 -6.16 7.93
CA MET A 193 16.38 -5.21 8.77
C MET A 193 16.19 -5.68 10.21
N CYS A 194 16.40 -6.98 10.49
CA CYS A 194 16.27 -7.58 11.83
C CYS A 194 17.63 -7.90 12.45
N GLY A 195 18.62 -8.26 11.63
CA GLY A 195 19.91 -8.70 12.13
C GLY A 195 20.62 -7.66 13.02
N PRO A 196 21.52 -8.12 13.91
CA PRO A 196 22.20 -7.27 14.88
C PRO A 196 23.22 -6.33 14.23
N ARG A 197 23.74 -6.70 13.05
CA ARG A 197 24.67 -5.86 12.27
C ARG A 197 23.88 -4.89 11.41
N ASN A 198 24.41 -3.68 11.26
CA ASN A 198 23.85 -2.65 10.37
C ASN A 198 24.41 -2.72 8.95
N THR A 199 25.43 -3.53 8.67
CA THR A 199 26.10 -3.56 7.36
C THR A 199 26.34 -4.98 6.89
N TYR A 200 25.96 -5.25 5.64
CA TYR A 200 26.05 -6.53 4.94
C TYR A 200 26.55 -6.27 3.52
N GLY A 201 27.85 -6.44 3.28
CA GLY A 201 28.47 -6.08 2.01
C GLY A 201 28.37 -4.57 1.74
N LEU A 202 27.80 -4.21 0.59
CA LEU A 202 27.49 -2.83 0.23
C LEU A 202 26.16 -2.35 0.85
N LEU A 203 25.33 -3.25 1.38
CA LEU A 203 24.04 -2.91 1.95
C LEU A 203 24.19 -2.46 3.41
N ARG A 204 23.72 -1.27 3.75
CA ARG A 204 23.71 -0.74 5.12
C ARG A 204 22.30 -0.32 5.54
N ARG A 205 21.86 -0.73 6.72
CA ARG A 205 20.64 -0.24 7.37
C ARG A 205 20.88 1.17 7.89
N ARG A 206 19.99 2.10 7.51
CA ARG A 206 20.01 3.47 8.03
C ARG A 206 19.50 3.47 9.46
N ASP A 207 20.04 4.30 10.35
CA ASP A 207 19.53 4.41 11.72
C ASP A 207 18.26 5.29 11.79
N ASP A 208 18.13 6.25 10.87
CA ASP A 208 17.00 7.18 10.75
C ASP A 208 15.86 6.70 9.83
N TRP A 209 15.93 5.44 9.38
CA TRP A 209 14.92 4.88 8.46
C TRP A 209 13.46 5.01 8.90
N PRO A 210 13.09 4.87 10.19
CA PRO A 210 11.68 4.90 10.58
C PRO A 210 11.08 6.29 10.30
N CYS A 211 11.82 7.35 10.65
CA CYS A 211 11.45 8.74 10.40
C CYS A 211 11.36 9.04 8.89
N ARG A 212 12.31 8.54 8.10
CA ARG A 212 12.33 8.75 6.65
C ARG A 212 11.20 8.04 5.92
N LEU A 213 10.86 6.82 6.34
CA LEU A 213 9.73 6.08 5.78
C LEU A 213 8.43 6.82 6.05
N GLN A 214 8.24 7.35 7.26
CA GLN A 214 7.06 8.16 7.57
C GLN A 214 6.97 9.42 6.72
N HIS A 215 8.04 10.22 6.63
CA HIS A 215 8.06 11.43 5.81
C HIS A 215 7.79 11.11 4.33
N PHE A 216 8.25 9.96 3.85
CA PHE A 216 7.99 9.53 2.48
C PHE A 216 6.49 9.33 2.20
N PHE A 217 5.74 8.77 3.15
CA PHE A 217 4.28 8.58 3.05
C PHE A 217 3.46 9.81 3.48
N ALA A 218 4.07 10.77 4.19
CA ALA A 218 3.38 11.95 4.73
C ALA A 218 3.33 13.16 3.76
N ASN A 219 4.00 13.10 2.60
CA ASN A 219 4.05 14.19 1.63
C ASN A 219 2.70 14.41 0.90
N ASN A 220 1.72 14.96 1.59
CA ASN A 220 0.51 15.53 0.99
C ASN A 220 0.64 17.06 0.98
N HIS A 221 0.84 17.64 -0.21
CA HIS A 221 1.09 19.08 -0.42
C HIS A 221 -0.13 20.00 -0.15
N GLU A 222 -1.22 19.50 0.41
CA GLU A 222 -2.52 20.21 0.54
C GLU A 222 -3.14 20.00 1.93
N GLN A 223 -2.42 20.27 3.02
CA GLN A 223 -2.98 20.18 4.38
C GLN A 223 -3.35 21.56 4.92
N GLU A 224 -4.63 21.76 5.20
CA GLU A 224 -5.17 22.89 5.99
C GLU A 224 -4.93 22.72 7.51
N PHE A 225 -4.48 21.53 7.93
CA PHE A 225 -4.30 21.12 9.32
C PHE A 225 -2.85 20.73 9.61
N GLU A 226 -2.45 20.77 10.88
CA GLU A 226 -1.14 20.27 11.31
C GLU A 226 -0.96 18.79 10.96
N PRO A 227 0.25 18.35 10.56
CA PRO A 227 0.51 16.95 10.27
C PRO A 227 0.24 16.06 11.49
N ALA A 228 -0.44 14.94 11.27
CA ALA A 228 -0.72 13.98 12.35
C ALA A 228 0.57 13.48 13.02
N LYS A 229 0.52 13.23 14.34
CA LYS A 229 1.64 12.62 15.08
C LYS A 229 2.07 11.33 14.40
N LEU A 230 3.33 11.27 13.99
CA LEU A 230 3.95 10.12 13.35
C LEU A 230 4.59 9.23 14.43
N TYR A 231 4.21 7.95 14.46
CA TYR A 231 4.79 6.95 15.40
C TYR A 231 5.82 6.11 14.69
N PRO A 232 7.07 5.99 15.20
CA PRO A 232 8.11 5.21 14.52
C PRO A 232 7.72 3.72 14.46
N PRO A 233 7.96 3.03 13.32
CA PRO A 233 7.86 1.58 13.23
C PRO A 233 8.53 0.85 14.41
N VAL A 234 7.86 -0.19 14.90
CA VAL A 234 8.32 -0.96 16.08
C VAL A 234 9.21 -2.10 15.60
N ALA A 235 10.36 -2.29 16.26
CA ALA A 235 11.25 -3.42 16.02
C ALA A 235 10.50 -4.75 16.20
N ALA A 236 10.76 -5.74 15.33
CA ALA A 236 9.97 -6.97 15.23
C ALA A 236 9.85 -7.71 16.58
N GLU A 237 10.92 -7.73 17.36
CA GLU A 237 11.00 -8.43 18.65
C GLU A 237 10.18 -7.73 19.75
N LYS A 238 9.85 -6.44 19.56
CA LYS A 238 9.11 -5.61 20.52
C LYS A 238 7.63 -5.47 20.17
N ARG A 239 7.20 -5.98 19.01
CA ARG A 239 5.82 -5.89 18.56
C ARG A 239 4.91 -6.70 19.49
N GLN A 240 3.79 -6.10 19.88
CA GLN A 240 2.77 -6.71 20.73
C GLN A 240 1.47 -6.86 19.95
N PRO A 241 0.57 -7.79 20.33
CA PRO A 241 -0.75 -7.91 19.73
C PRO A 241 -1.56 -6.60 19.84
N ILE A 242 -2.42 -6.34 18.86
CA ILE A 242 -3.22 -5.11 18.77
C ILE A 242 -4.48 -5.19 19.63
N ARG A 243 -4.85 -4.07 20.28
CA ARG A 243 -6.13 -3.89 20.98
C ARG A 243 -6.99 -2.88 20.25
N VAL A 244 -8.21 -3.29 19.90
CA VAL A 244 -9.08 -2.54 18.98
C VAL A 244 -10.39 -2.17 19.65
N LEU A 245 -10.78 -0.90 19.47
CA LEU A 245 -12.13 -0.39 19.74
C LEU A 245 -12.81 -0.12 18.40
N SER A 246 -13.83 -0.92 18.07
CA SER A 246 -14.63 -0.78 16.84
C SER A 246 -15.99 -0.19 17.18
N LEU A 247 -16.28 1.01 16.68
CA LEU A 247 -17.53 1.72 16.89
C LEU A 247 -18.37 1.62 15.62
N PHE A 248 -19.65 1.26 15.75
CA PHE A 248 -20.52 0.97 14.60
C PHE A 248 -19.96 -0.18 13.76
N ASP A 249 -19.61 -1.28 14.45
CA ASP A 249 -18.83 -2.39 13.89
C ASP A 249 -19.49 -3.07 12.68
N GLY A 250 -20.82 -3.10 12.63
CA GLY A 250 -21.57 -3.81 11.61
C GLY A 250 -21.20 -5.28 11.61
N ILE A 251 -20.80 -5.78 10.44
CA ILE A 251 -20.50 -7.21 10.24
C ILE A 251 -19.02 -7.56 10.54
N ALA A 252 -18.38 -6.88 11.48
CA ALA A 252 -17.02 -7.13 11.96
C ALA A 252 -15.93 -7.11 10.87
N THR A 253 -16.08 -6.25 9.85
CA THR A 253 -15.12 -6.17 8.74
C THR A 253 -13.70 -5.83 9.19
N GLY A 254 -13.56 -5.02 10.24
CA GLY A 254 -12.25 -4.67 10.80
C GLY A 254 -11.51 -5.88 11.38
N LEU A 255 -12.21 -6.75 12.14
CA LEU A 255 -11.60 -7.97 12.69
C LEU A 255 -11.28 -8.99 11.61
N LEU A 256 -12.16 -9.16 10.62
CA LEU A 256 -11.89 -9.99 9.44
C LEU A 256 -10.57 -9.60 8.79
N VAL A 257 -10.39 -8.31 8.46
CA VAL A 257 -9.18 -7.85 7.76
C VAL A 257 -7.93 -7.97 8.63
N LEU A 258 -8.01 -7.71 9.93
CA LEU A 258 -6.86 -7.91 10.82
C LEU A 258 -6.42 -9.37 10.85
N LYS A 259 -7.36 -10.31 10.82
CA LYS A 259 -7.08 -11.75 10.70
C LYS A 259 -6.49 -12.10 9.34
N ASP A 260 -7.07 -11.60 8.25
CA ASP A 260 -6.55 -11.82 6.88
C ASP A 260 -5.11 -11.32 6.73
N LEU A 261 -4.77 -10.21 7.38
CA LEU A 261 -3.41 -9.67 7.40
C LEU A 261 -2.46 -10.41 8.36
N GLY A 262 -2.95 -11.39 9.12
CA GLY A 262 -2.17 -12.14 10.11
C GLY A 262 -1.75 -11.32 11.34
N ILE A 263 -2.41 -10.19 11.61
CA ILE A 263 -2.11 -9.36 12.79
C ILE A 263 -2.74 -10.01 14.02
N GLN A 264 -1.94 -10.22 15.06
CA GLN A 264 -2.42 -10.78 16.33
C GLN A 264 -3.30 -9.77 17.05
N VAL A 265 -4.54 -10.15 17.36
CA VAL A 265 -5.51 -9.32 18.08
C VAL A 265 -5.64 -9.81 19.52
N GLU A 266 -5.21 -9.00 20.49
CA GLU A 266 -5.37 -9.30 21.92
C GLU A 266 -6.83 -9.16 22.34
N LYS A 267 -7.45 -8.04 21.93
CA LYS A 267 -8.78 -7.64 22.36
C LYS A 267 -9.48 -6.87 21.26
N TYR A 268 -10.74 -7.22 21.00
CA TYR A 268 -11.60 -6.53 20.06
C TYR A 268 -12.93 -6.17 20.73
N VAL A 269 -13.10 -4.90 21.07
CA VAL A 269 -14.32 -4.39 21.71
C VAL A 269 -15.16 -3.69 20.64
N ALA A 270 -16.41 -4.13 20.48
CA ALA A 270 -17.30 -3.64 19.43
C ALA A 270 -18.58 -3.02 20.00
N SER A 271 -18.90 -1.81 19.56
CA SER A 271 -20.21 -1.18 19.80
C SER A 271 -21.10 -1.37 18.57
N GLU A 272 -22.14 -2.18 18.71
CA GLU A 272 -23.14 -2.49 17.69
C GLU A 272 -24.49 -2.75 18.38
N VAL A 273 -25.58 -2.39 17.70
CA VAL A 273 -26.96 -2.50 18.20
C VAL A 273 -27.84 -3.39 17.33
N CYS A 274 -27.42 -3.67 16.10
CA CYS A 274 -28.16 -4.53 15.18
C CYS A 274 -27.88 -6.01 15.49
N GLU A 275 -28.89 -6.73 15.98
CA GLU A 275 -28.79 -8.16 16.33
C GLU A 275 -28.27 -9.04 15.19
N ASP A 276 -28.72 -8.78 13.94
CA ASP A 276 -28.23 -9.49 12.76
C ASP A 276 -26.72 -9.30 12.55
N SER A 277 -26.22 -8.07 12.72
CA SER A 277 -24.78 -7.74 12.64
C SER A 277 -23.98 -8.42 13.74
N ILE A 278 -24.48 -8.37 14.98
CA ILE A 278 -23.87 -9.02 16.15
C ILE A 278 -23.78 -10.54 15.92
N THR A 279 -24.84 -11.15 15.41
CA THR A 279 -24.89 -12.58 15.09
C THR A 279 -23.82 -12.95 14.06
N VAL A 280 -23.63 -12.14 13.01
CA VAL A 280 -22.56 -12.34 12.01
C VAL A 280 -21.19 -12.35 12.68
N GLY A 281 -20.86 -11.35 13.50
CA GLY A 281 -19.56 -11.28 14.15
C GLY A 281 -19.35 -12.39 15.19
N MET A 282 -20.38 -12.75 15.96
CA MET A 282 -20.32 -13.86 16.93
C MET A 282 -19.99 -15.19 16.26
N VAL A 283 -20.66 -15.51 15.14
CA VAL A 283 -20.46 -16.77 14.40
C VAL A 283 -19.12 -16.77 13.66
N ARG A 284 -18.79 -15.69 12.94
CA ARG A 284 -17.58 -15.61 12.10
C ARG A 284 -16.29 -15.44 12.88
N HIS A 285 -16.38 -15.03 14.12
CA HIS A 285 -15.22 -14.82 14.97
C HIS A 285 -15.30 -15.54 16.31
N GLU A 286 -16.11 -16.61 16.38
CA GLU A 286 -16.10 -17.59 17.48
C GLU A 286 -16.23 -16.93 18.87
N GLY A 287 -17.08 -15.91 18.98
CA GLY A 287 -17.28 -15.17 20.23
C GLY A 287 -16.08 -14.34 20.74
N ARG A 288 -15.03 -14.14 19.93
CA ARG A 288 -13.84 -13.33 20.32
C ARG A 288 -14.12 -11.83 20.43
N ILE A 289 -15.27 -11.36 19.95
CA ILE A 289 -15.68 -9.95 20.02
C ILE A 289 -16.40 -9.67 21.34
N MET A 290 -15.93 -8.65 22.08
CA MET A 290 -16.63 -8.14 23.24
C MET A 290 -17.65 -7.07 22.81
N TYR A 291 -18.92 -7.44 22.72
CA TYR A 291 -20.00 -6.51 22.38
C TYR A 291 -20.44 -5.65 23.58
N VAL A 292 -20.58 -4.35 23.36
CA VAL A 292 -20.90 -3.37 24.41
C VAL A 292 -22.22 -2.61 24.19
N GLY A 293 -22.96 -2.96 23.12
CA GLY A 293 -24.24 -2.36 22.79
C GLY A 293 -24.10 -0.94 22.22
N ASP A 294 -25.05 -0.07 22.57
CA ASP A 294 -25.15 1.29 22.03
C ASP A 294 -23.99 2.19 22.46
N VAL A 295 -23.34 2.81 21.47
CA VAL A 295 -22.17 3.68 21.64
C VAL A 295 -22.40 4.82 22.64
N ARG A 296 -23.63 5.33 22.75
CA ARG A 296 -24.01 6.42 23.66
C ARG A 296 -23.92 6.03 25.13
N THR A 297 -23.98 4.73 25.42
CA THR A 297 -23.87 4.19 26.78
C THR A 297 -22.43 3.98 27.21
N VAL A 298 -21.46 4.08 26.27
CA VAL A 298 -20.04 3.90 26.55
C VAL A 298 -19.48 5.14 27.23
N THR A 299 -19.08 5.00 28.50
CA THR A 299 -18.52 6.09 29.30
C THR A 299 -17.00 6.04 29.33
N ARG A 300 -16.35 7.13 29.79
CA ARG A 300 -14.90 7.16 30.03
C ARG A 300 -14.42 6.01 30.91
N LYS A 301 -15.15 5.69 31.98
CA LYS A 301 -14.83 4.57 32.89
C LYS A 301 -14.78 3.23 32.16
N HIS A 302 -15.63 3.05 31.15
CA HIS A 302 -15.61 1.85 30.32
C HIS A 302 -14.34 1.80 29.46
N ILE A 303 -13.98 2.91 28.81
CA ILE A 303 -12.76 3.01 28.00
C ILE A 303 -11.51 2.74 28.84
N ASP A 304 -11.42 3.34 30.02
CA ASP A 304 -10.30 3.10 30.97
C ASP A 304 -10.22 1.64 31.43
N LYS A 305 -11.37 0.97 31.59
CA LYS A 305 -11.45 -0.44 32.04
C LYS A 305 -11.10 -1.43 30.92
N TRP A 306 -11.52 -1.15 29.70
CA TRP A 306 -11.34 -2.08 28.58
C TRP A 306 -9.99 -1.90 27.88
N GLY A 307 -9.47 -0.67 27.89
CA GLY A 307 -8.22 -0.29 27.27
C GLY A 307 -6.97 -0.71 28.06
N PRO A 308 -5.80 -0.16 27.69
CA PRO A 308 -5.62 0.83 26.62
C PRO A 308 -5.88 0.25 25.23
N PHE A 309 -6.30 1.09 24.28
CA PHE A 309 -6.54 0.70 22.88
C PHE A 309 -5.44 1.24 21.98
N ASP A 310 -5.04 0.46 20.98
CA ASP A 310 -4.02 0.81 19.99
C ASP A 310 -4.64 1.26 18.66
N LEU A 311 -5.87 0.83 18.38
CA LEU A 311 -6.62 1.19 17.18
C LEU A 311 -8.09 1.51 17.51
N VAL A 312 -8.58 2.67 17.09
CA VAL A 312 -10.00 3.06 17.18
C VAL A 312 -10.59 3.22 15.78
N ILE A 313 -11.59 2.43 15.42
CA ILE A 313 -12.19 2.46 14.08
C ILE A 313 -13.70 2.66 14.14
N GLY A 314 -14.28 3.23 13.08
CA GLY A 314 -15.74 3.26 12.95
C GLY A 314 -16.28 4.00 11.73
N GLY A 315 -17.52 3.68 11.38
CA GLY A 315 -18.27 4.35 10.31
C GLY A 315 -19.68 4.64 10.77
N SER A 316 -19.98 5.88 11.14
CA SER A 316 -21.30 6.24 11.65
C SER A 316 -22.38 6.09 10.56
N PRO A 317 -23.64 5.77 10.90
CA PRO A 317 -24.71 5.61 9.91
C PRO A 317 -24.88 6.84 8.99
N CYS A 318 -24.71 6.64 7.68
CA CYS A 318 -24.68 7.72 6.70
C CYS A 318 -26.06 8.20 6.21
N ASN A 319 -27.17 7.63 6.72
CA ASN A 319 -28.53 7.88 6.21
C ASN A 319 -28.92 9.36 6.25
N ASP A 320 -28.61 10.05 7.35
CA ASP A 320 -28.90 11.48 7.53
C ASP A 320 -27.79 12.40 7.01
N LEU A 321 -26.62 11.85 6.67
CA LEU A 321 -25.50 12.59 6.10
C LEU A 321 -25.54 12.61 4.56
N SER A 322 -26.12 11.57 3.96
CA SER A 322 -26.07 11.40 2.51
C SER A 322 -27.03 12.34 1.78
N ILE A 323 -26.51 13.10 0.82
CA ILE A 323 -27.30 14.03 -0.01
C ILE A 323 -28.29 13.30 -0.94
N VAL A 324 -28.10 11.99 -1.15
CA VAL A 324 -29.03 11.17 -1.95
C VAL A 324 -30.32 10.86 -1.20
N ASN A 325 -30.38 11.13 0.11
CA ASN A 325 -31.59 11.02 0.90
C ASN A 325 -32.31 12.37 0.96
N PRO A 326 -33.50 12.53 0.34
CA PRO A 326 -34.25 13.78 0.39
C PRO A 326 -34.70 14.17 1.81
N ALA A 327 -34.87 13.16 2.69
CA ALA A 327 -35.29 13.34 4.08
C ALA A 327 -34.11 13.45 5.05
N ARG A 328 -32.90 13.79 4.55
CA ARG A 328 -31.70 13.91 5.38
C ARG A 328 -31.86 14.98 6.46
N LYS A 329 -31.43 14.66 7.68
CA LYS A 329 -31.41 15.61 8.81
C LYS A 329 -30.05 16.31 9.02
N GLY A 330 -28.99 15.86 8.34
CA GLY A 330 -27.65 16.41 8.45
C GLY A 330 -26.86 15.88 9.66
N LEU A 331 -25.69 16.49 9.91
CA LEU A 331 -24.73 16.02 10.92
C LEU A 331 -25.21 16.18 12.37
N TYR A 332 -25.98 17.22 12.67
CA TYR A 332 -26.36 17.58 14.05
C TYR A 332 -27.67 16.92 14.51
N GLU A 333 -28.39 16.26 13.61
CA GLU A 333 -29.68 15.63 13.88
C GLU A 333 -29.72 14.15 13.49
N GLY A 334 -30.80 13.46 13.89
CA GLY A 334 -31.04 12.07 13.52
C GLY A 334 -29.88 11.14 13.88
N THR A 335 -29.47 10.28 12.94
CA THR A 335 -28.33 9.38 13.10
C THR A 335 -26.99 10.06 12.83
N GLY A 336 -26.98 11.26 12.22
CA GLY A 336 -25.76 12.01 11.93
C GLY A 336 -24.97 12.35 13.20
N ARG A 337 -25.67 12.65 14.30
CA ARG A 337 -25.05 12.99 15.59
C ARG A 337 -24.19 11.87 16.18
N LEU A 338 -24.35 10.62 15.73
CA LEU A 338 -23.54 9.50 16.20
C LEU A 338 -22.07 9.65 15.82
N PHE A 339 -21.74 10.50 14.84
CA PHE A 339 -20.37 10.96 14.61
C PHE A 339 -19.73 11.57 15.87
N PHE A 340 -20.48 12.36 16.64
CA PHE A 340 -19.94 13.01 17.84
C PHE A 340 -19.63 11.99 18.96
N GLU A 341 -20.31 10.83 18.98
CA GLU A 341 -19.95 9.74 19.88
C GLU A 341 -18.62 9.09 19.49
N PHE A 342 -18.36 8.93 18.19
CA PHE A 342 -17.03 8.52 17.71
C PHE A 342 -15.96 9.52 18.15
N TYR A 343 -16.17 10.82 17.90
CA TYR A 343 -15.23 11.86 18.28
C TYR A 343 -14.96 11.86 19.80
N ARG A 344 -16.02 11.77 20.62
CA ARG A 344 -15.93 11.70 22.08
C ARG A 344 -15.08 10.50 22.52
N LEU A 345 -15.40 9.30 22.03
CA LEU A 345 -14.69 8.09 22.45
C LEU A 345 -13.26 8.00 21.90
N LEU A 346 -13.00 8.56 20.71
CA LEU A 346 -11.65 8.73 20.18
C LEU A 346 -10.79 9.59 21.11
N HIS A 347 -11.35 10.69 21.63
CA HIS A 347 -10.64 11.53 22.59
C HIS A 347 -10.37 10.80 23.91
N GLU A 348 -11.33 10.05 24.43
CA GLU A 348 -11.17 9.27 25.68
C GLU A 348 -10.18 8.10 25.54
N ALA A 349 -10.10 7.47 24.35
CA ALA A 349 -9.18 6.36 24.09
C ALA A 349 -7.75 6.81 23.74
N ARG A 350 -7.55 8.10 23.43
CA ARG A 350 -6.25 8.63 23.02
C ARG A 350 -5.23 8.52 24.17
N PRO A 351 -3.96 8.14 23.90
CA PRO A 351 -2.92 8.10 24.92
C PRO A 351 -2.75 9.44 25.62
N LYS A 352 -2.41 9.40 26.91
CA LYS A 352 -2.13 10.60 27.69
C LYS A 352 -0.83 11.26 27.19
N PRO A 353 -0.66 12.58 27.36
CA PRO A 353 0.59 13.25 27.01
C PRO A 353 1.80 12.57 27.67
N GLY A 354 2.84 12.30 26.90
CA GLY A 354 4.04 11.56 27.33
C GLY A 354 3.99 10.04 27.09
N ASP A 355 2.83 9.48 26.73
CA ASP A 355 2.74 8.10 26.24
C ASP A 355 3.11 8.06 24.74
N GLU A 356 4.26 7.44 24.45
CA GLU A 356 4.80 7.28 23.09
C GLU A 356 4.32 6.01 22.39
N ARG A 357 3.37 5.28 22.98
CA ARG A 357 2.77 4.10 22.36
C ARG A 357 2.09 4.46 21.02
N PRO A 358 2.32 3.68 19.95
CA PRO A 358 1.61 3.85 18.69
C PRO A 358 0.09 3.77 18.90
N PHE A 359 -0.61 4.82 18.46
CA PHE A 359 -2.06 4.90 18.54
C PHE A 359 -2.65 5.37 17.22
N PHE A 360 -3.51 4.54 16.65
CA PHE A 360 -4.10 4.76 15.36
C PHE A 360 -5.61 4.88 15.45
N TRP A 361 -6.19 5.60 14.49
CA TRP A 361 -7.62 5.68 14.35
C TRP A 361 -8.05 5.84 12.90
N LEU A 362 -9.26 5.40 12.59
CA LEU A 362 -9.86 5.47 11.26
C LEU A 362 -11.36 5.75 11.39
N PHE A 363 -11.82 6.79 10.72
CA PHE A 363 -13.24 7.10 10.57
C PHE A 363 -13.62 7.06 9.08
N GLU A 364 -14.69 6.35 8.75
CA GLU A 364 -15.18 6.21 7.38
C GLU A 364 -16.57 6.83 7.22
N ASN A 365 -16.82 7.43 6.05
CA ASN A 365 -18.17 7.84 5.65
C ASN A 365 -18.34 8.02 4.13
N VAL A 366 -19.57 8.28 3.69
CA VAL A 366 -19.93 8.42 2.27
C VAL A 366 -19.37 9.69 1.62
N VAL A 367 -18.93 9.60 0.35
CA VAL A 367 -18.50 10.79 -0.41
C VAL A 367 -19.66 11.74 -0.71
N ALA A 368 -20.86 11.19 -0.91
CA ALA A 368 -22.07 11.95 -1.20
C ALA A 368 -22.65 12.58 0.09
N MET A 369 -21.87 13.39 0.79
CA MET A 369 -22.28 14.19 1.95
C MET A 369 -22.23 15.69 1.64
N GLY A 370 -22.92 16.51 2.44
CA GLY A 370 -22.89 17.97 2.26
C GLY A 370 -21.48 18.53 2.45
N VAL A 371 -21.13 19.58 1.68
CA VAL A 371 -19.80 20.22 1.78
C VAL A 371 -19.53 20.76 3.18
N SER A 372 -20.56 21.33 3.83
CA SER A 372 -20.49 21.79 5.23
C SER A 372 -20.27 20.63 6.20
N ASP A 373 -21.00 19.52 6.02
CA ASP A 373 -20.88 18.33 6.88
C ASP A 373 -19.47 17.74 6.80
N LYS A 374 -18.92 17.60 5.57
CA LYS A 374 -17.54 17.17 5.34
C LYS A 374 -16.53 18.07 6.05
N ARG A 375 -16.66 19.39 5.88
CA ARG A 375 -15.76 20.37 6.49
C ARG A 375 -15.82 20.32 8.01
N ASP A 376 -17.03 20.19 8.57
CA ASP A 376 -17.21 20.12 10.01
C ASP A 376 -16.60 18.85 10.58
N ILE A 377 -16.82 17.69 9.94
CA ILE A 377 -16.16 16.42 10.31
C ILE A 377 -14.64 16.57 10.28
N SER A 378 -14.08 17.11 9.18
CA SER A 378 -12.64 17.36 9.08
C SER A 378 -12.11 18.28 10.19
N ARG A 379 -12.88 19.29 10.57
CA ARG A 379 -12.51 20.22 11.66
C ARG A 379 -12.52 19.54 13.02
N PHE A 380 -13.52 18.71 13.32
CA PHE A 380 -13.56 17.96 14.58
C PHE A 380 -12.45 16.90 14.66
N LEU A 381 -12.14 16.24 13.54
CA LEU A 381 -11.11 15.21 13.47
C LEU A 381 -9.70 15.77 13.22
N GLU A 382 -9.59 17.08 12.99
CA GLU A 382 -8.34 17.82 12.74
C GLU A 382 -7.54 17.24 11.56
N CYS A 383 -8.22 16.68 10.55
CA CYS A 383 -7.58 16.20 9.34
C CYS A 383 -8.55 16.20 8.15
N ASN A 384 -7.99 16.24 6.94
CA ASN A 384 -8.77 16.07 5.71
C ASN A 384 -8.95 14.58 5.37
N PRO A 385 -10.07 14.19 4.74
CA PRO A 385 -10.28 12.82 4.33
C PRO A 385 -9.47 12.47 3.09
N VAL A 386 -9.03 11.22 3.02
CA VAL A 386 -8.63 10.57 1.77
C VAL A 386 -9.88 9.98 1.12
N MET A 387 -10.07 10.25 -0.18
CA MET A 387 -11.15 9.62 -0.96
C MET A 387 -10.62 8.35 -1.63
N ILE A 388 -11.25 7.21 -1.34
CA ILE A 388 -10.89 5.94 -1.96
C ILE A 388 -12.15 5.34 -2.57
N ASP A 389 -12.06 4.94 -3.85
CA ASP A 389 -13.11 4.22 -4.55
C ASP A 389 -12.74 2.76 -4.71
N ALA A 390 -13.61 1.87 -4.23
CA ALA A 390 -13.38 0.43 -4.31
C ALA A 390 -13.31 -0.10 -5.75
N LYS A 391 -13.73 0.68 -6.76
CA LYS A 391 -13.67 0.25 -8.18
C LYS A 391 -12.26 -0.17 -8.63
N GLU A 392 -11.22 0.38 -8.00
CA GLU A 392 -9.82 0.10 -8.35
C GLU A 392 -9.36 -1.29 -7.86
N VAL A 393 -10.09 -1.89 -6.91
CA VAL A 393 -9.72 -3.18 -6.25
C VAL A 393 -10.92 -4.13 -6.08
N SER A 394 -12.04 -3.81 -6.70
CA SER A 394 -13.27 -4.61 -6.64
C SER A 394 -14.18 -4.33 -7.83
N ALA A 395 -15.18 -5.19 -8.00
CA ALA A 395 -16.21 -5.07 -9.02
C ALA A 395 -17.32 -4.04 -8.71
N ALA A 396 -17.12 -3.11 -7.77
CA ALA A 396 -18.11 -2.10 -7.41
C ALA A 396 -17.56 -0.67 -7.31
N HIS A 397 -18.31 0.28 -7.87
CA HIS A 397 -18.17 1.70 -7.55
C HIS A 397 -18.63 1.96 -6.13
N ARG A 398 -17.70 2.31 -5.25
CA ARG A 398 -17.95 2.58 -3.83
C ARG A 398 -16.96 3.61 -3.30
N ALA A 399 -17.05 4.84 -3.78
CA ALA A 399 -16.27 5.96 -3.28
C ALA A 399 -16.65 6.29 -1.82
N ARG A 400 -15.66 6.33 -0.92
CA ARG A 400 -15.79 6.67 0.50
C ARG A 400 -14.68 7.62 0.94
N TYR A 401 -15.00 8.42 1.95
CA TYR A 401 -14.04 9.28 2.65
C TYR A 401 -13.51 8.55 3.89
N PHE A 402 -12.20 8.64 4.08
CA PHE A 402 -11.50 8.07 5.22
C PHE A 402 -10.68 9.16 5.91
N TRP A 403 -11.00 9.44 7.17
CA TRP A 403 -10.21 10.27 8.06
C TRP A 403 -9.41 9.37 8.99
N GLY A 404 -8.18 9.74 9.31
CA GLY A 404 -7.36 8.92 10.19
C GLY A 404 -5.90 9.31 10.16
N ASN A 405 -5.11 8.57 10.92
CA ASN A 405 -3.66 8.74 11.01
C ASN A 405 -2.90 7.44 10.68
N LEU A 406 -3.53 6.52 9.93
CA LEU A 406 -2.84 5.32 9.47
C LEU A 406 -1.68 5.72 8.54
N PRO A 407 -0.50 5.06 8.62
CA PRO A 407 0.62 5.39 7.77
C PRO A 407 0.30 5.18 6.29
N GLY A 408 0.52 6.20 5.45
CA GLY A 408 0.37 6.05 4.00
C GLY A 408 -1.06 5.84 3.50
N MET A 409 -2.08 6.36 4.18
CA MET A 409 -3.48 6.30 3.71
C MET A 409 -3.69 6.87 2.30
N SER A 410 -2.93 7.90 1.91
CA SER A 410 -2.99 8.52 0.58
C SER A 410 -2.17 7.80 -0.49
N ARG A 411 -1.54 6.66 -0.16
CA ARG A 411 -0.79 5.87 -1.15
C ARG A 411 -1.73 5.33 -2.23
N PRO A 412 -1.25 5.17 -3.48
CA PRO A 412 -2.08 4.64 -4.55
C PRO A 412 -2.66 3.27 -4.18
N LEU A 413 -3.93 3.08 -4.50
CA LEU A 413 -4.63 1.83 -4.28
C LEU A 413 -4.25 0.88 -5.43
N THR A 414 -3.68 -0.27 -5.10
CA THR A 414 -3.21 -1.25 -6.09
C THR A 414 -3.92 -2.59 -5.87
N PRO A 415 -4.51 -3.17 -6.92
CA PRO A 415 -5.18 -4.47 -6.82
C PRO A 415 -4.18 -5.60 -6.61
N MET A 416 -4.51 -6.51 -5.71
CA MET A 416 -3.80 -7.78 -5.54
C MET A 416 -4.29 -8.80 -6.57
N ALA A 417 -3.50 -9.83 -6.85
CA ALA A 417 -3.86 -10.88 -7.82
C ALA A 417 -5.17 -11.62 -7.46
N ASN A 418 -5.50 -11.68 -6.17
CA ASN A 418 -6.72 -12.34 -5.68
C ASN A 418 -7.96 -11.43 -5.69
N ASP A 419 -7.81 -10.14 -5.98
CA ASP A 419 -8.93 -9.20 -6.01
C ASP A 419 -9.73 -9.35 -7.30
N LYS A 420 -11.05 -9.52 -7.18
CA LYS A 420 -11.98 -9.66 -8.31
C LYS A 420 -12.39 -8.29 -8.82
N LEU A 421 -11.85 -7.90 -9.97
CA LEU A 421 -12.04 -6.57 -10.53
C LEU A 421 -13.30 -6.50 -11.38
N ASP A 422 -13.67 -7.60 -12.02
CA ASP A 422 -14.82 -7.65 -12.90
C ASP A 422 -16.00 -8.36 -12.24
N LEU A 423 -17.21 -7.89 -12.52
CA LEU A 423 -18.43 -8.48 -11.98
C LEU A 423 -18.54 -9.95 -12.38
N GLN A 424 -18.11 -10.30 -13.60
CA GLN A 424 -18.17 -11.67 -14.10
C GLN A 424 -17.38 -12.65 -13.22
N GLU A 425 -16.26 -12.23 -12.64
CA GLU A 425 -15.43 -13.04 -11.73
C GLU A 425 -16.12 -13.28 -10.36
N CYS A 426 -17.15 -12.48 -10.06
CA CYS A 426 -17.94 -12.60 -8.84
C CYS A 426 -19.17 -13.50 -9.01
N LEU A 427 -19.62 -13.77 -10.24
CA LEU A 427 -20.85 -14.50 -10.51
C LEU A 427 -20.69 -16.02 -10.34
N GLU A 428 -21.80 -16.70 -10.06
CA GLU A 428 -21.84 -18.17 -10.11
C GLU A 428 -21.83 -18.71 -11.55
N HIS A 429 -21.51 -19.99 -11.69
CA HIS A 429 -21.54 -20.67 -12.98
C HIS A 429 -22.91 -20.59 -13.65
N GLY A 430 -22.93 -20.41 -14.97
CA GLY A 430 -24.17 -20.29 -15.76
C GLY A 430 -24.80 -18.89 -15.75
N ARG A 431 -24.13 -17.90 -15.16
CA ARG A 431 -24.62 -16.51 -15.08
C ARG A 431 -23.65 -15.57 -15.78
N THR A 432 -24.19 -14.57 -16.48
CA THR A 432 -23.41 -13.63 -17.29
C THR A 432 -23.64 -12.20 -16.83
N ALA A 433 -22.56 -11.45 -16.62
CA ALA A 433 -22.61 -10.06 -16.21
C ALA A 433 -23.05 -9.15 -17.37
N LYS A 434 -24.02 -8.27 -17.11
CA LYS A 434 -24.46 -7.22 -18.07
C LYS A 434 -23.56 -5.99 -18.03
N PHE A 435 -22.85 -5.80 -16.92
CA PHE A 435 -21.98 -4.66 -16.67
C PHE A 435 -20.63 -5.16 -16.13
N GLU A 436 -19.55 -4.45 -16.45
CA GLU A 436 -18.20 -4.77 -15.94
C GLU A 436 -18.10 -4.51 -14.43
N LYS A 437 -18.63 -3.37 -13.96
CA LYS A 437 -18.69 -3.01 -12.53
C LYS A 437 -20.08 -2.56 -12.14
N LEU A 438 -20.45 -2.84 -10.90
CA LEU A 438 -21.71 -2.44 -10.30
C LEU A 438 -21.65 -0.99 -9.79
N ARG A 439 -22.75 -0.25 -9.90
CA ARG A 439 -22.95 0.98 -9.11
C ARG A 439 -23.05 0.66 -7.62
N THR A 440 -22.91 1.69 -6.77
CA THR A 440 -22.95 1.53 -5.32
C THR A 440 -24.23 0.83 -4.86
N ILE A 441 -24.08 -0.39 -4.35
CA ILE A 441 -25.16 -1.10 -3.67
C ILE A 441 -25.34 -0.51 -2.28
N THR A 442 -26.58 -0.19 -1.94
CA THR A 442 -26.99 0.39 -0.66
C THR A 442 -27.95 -0.55 0.08
N THR A 443 -28.49 -0.09 1.20
CA THR A 443 -29.54 -0.79 1.96
C THR A 443 -30.88 -0.89 1.23
N ARG A 444 -31.11 -0.12 0.15
CA ARG A 444 -32.35 -0.16 -0.63
C ARG A 444 -32.26 -1.27 -1.69
N SER A 445 -33.28 -2.12 -1.78
CA SER A 445 -33.39 -3.20 -2.77
C SER A 445 -33.12 -2.72 -4.20
N ASN A 446 -33.66 -1.55 -4.56
CA ASN A 446 -33.57 -1.00 -5.90
C ASN A 446 -32.16 -0.55 -6.30
N SER A 447 -31.24 -0.36 -5.35
CA SER A 447 -29.84 0.01 -5.65
C SER A 447 -29.04 -1.10 -6.33
N VAL A 448 -29.57 -2.32 -6.38
CA VAL A 448 -28.99 -3.43 -7.16
C VAL A 448 -29.26 -3.23 -8.66
N LYS A 449 -30.36 -2.55 -9.01
CA LYS A 449 -30.69 -2.24 -10.40
C LYS A 449 -29.75 -1.17 -10.95
N GLN A 450 -29.42 -1.29 -12.23
CA GLN A 450 -28.41 -0.50 -12.92
C GLN A 450 -29.03 0.33 -14.05
N GLY A 451 -28.41 1.47 -14.36
CA GLY A 451 -28.84 2.34 -15.46
C GLY A 451 -30.04 3.23 -15.14
N LYS A 452 -30.53 3.96 -16.15
CA LYS A 452 -31.76 4.77 -16.05
C LYS A 452 -33.02 3.92 -16.18
N ASP A 453 -32.91 2.82 -16.92
CA ASP A 453 -34.01 1.90 -17.23
C ASP A 453 -34.15 0.78 -16.19
N GLU A 454 -33.47 0.89 -15.04
CA GLU A 454 -33.66 -0.01 -13.89
C GLU A 454 -33.45 -1.51 -14.19
N HIS A 455 -32.47 -1.83 -15.05
CA HIS A 455 -32.14 -3.21 -15.42
C HIS A 455 -31.48 -3.98 -14.28
N PHE A 456 -31.70 -5.29 -14.21
CA PHE A 456 -30.90 -6.13 -13.33
C PHE A 456 -29.49 -6.37 -13.91
N PRO A 457 -28.46 -6.54 -13.06
CA PRO A 457 -27.07 -6.56 -13.51
C PRO A 457 -26.61 -7.89 -14.13
N VAL A 458 -27.41 -8.95 -14.04
CA VAL A 458 -27.01 -10.32 -14.40
C VAL A 458 -28.04 -10.94 -15.34
N TYR A 459 -27.56 -11.75 -16.28
CA TYR A 459 -28.39 -12.68 -17.05
C TYR A 459 -28.20 -14.11 -16.55
N MET A 460 -29.31 -14.84 -16.43
CA MET A 460 -29.35 -16.29 -16.22
C MET A 460 -30.38 -16.87 -17.18
N ASP A 461 -29.99 -17.84 -18.00
CA ASP A 461 -30.85 -18.44 -19.03
C ASP A 461 -31.55 -17.41 -19.95
N ASN A 462 -30.79 -16.40 -20.41
CA ASN A 462 -31.26 -15.27 -21.21
C ASN A 462 -32.34 -14.39 -20.57
N LYS A 463 -32.54 -14.49 -19.24
CA LYS A 463 -33.44 -13.62 -18.46
C LYS A 463 -32.66 -12.76 -17.48
N GLU A 464 -33.13 -11.53 -17.28
CA GLU A 464 -32.55 -10.64 -16.26
C GLU A 464 -32.80 -11.22 -14.86
N ASP A 465 -31.74 -11.28 -14.06
CA ASP A 465 -31.79 -11.75 -12.68
C ASP A 465 -31.01 -10.83 -11.74
N ILE A 466 -31.41 -10.85 -10.47
CA ILE A 466 -30.78 -10.10 -9.39
C ILE A 466 -29.41 -10.66 -9.02
N LEU A 467 -28.57 -9.81 -8.45
CA LEU A 467 -27.33 -10.26 -7.82
C LEU A 467 -27.64 -11.09 -6.56
N TRP A 468 -27.06 -12.28 -6.46
CA TRP A 468 -27.21 -13.14 -5.28
C TRP A 468 -26.39 -12.62 -4.10
N CYS A 469 -26.76 -13.01 -2.87
CA CYS A 469 -26.04 -12.55 -1.68
C CYS A 469 -24.58 -13.01 -1.65
N THR A 470 -24.28 -14.23 -2.13
CA THR A 470 -22.92 -14.76 -2.23
C THR A 470 -22.08 -14.03 -3.29
N GLU A 471 -22.70 -13.66 -4.42
CA GLU A 471 -22.07 -12.82 -5.44
C GLU A 471 -21.79 -11.42 -4.89
N MET A 472 -22.72 -10.87 -4.10
CA MET A 472 -22.56 -9.58 -3.43
C MET A 472 -21.42 -9.61 -2.39
N GLU A 473 -21.29 -10.71 -1.62
CA GLU A 473 -20.15 -10.91 -0.72
C GLU A 473 -18.82 -10.85 -1.49
N ARG A 474 -18.71 -11.56 -2.63
CA ARG A 474 -17.52 -11.51 -3.49
C ARG A 474 -17.23 -10.11 -4.02
N VAL A 475 -18.27 -9.39 -4.47
CA VAL A 475 -18.14 -8.00 -4.94
C VAL A 475 -17.57 -7.08 -3.85
N PHE A 476 -17.98 -7.27 -2.59
CA PHE A 476 -17.45 -6.49 -1.46
C PHE A 476 -16.13 -7.03 -0.90
N GLY A 477 -15.62 -8.14 -1.44
CA GLY A 477 -14.38 -8.80 -1.03
C GLY A 477 -14.49 -9.67 0.21
N PHE A 478 -15.71 -10.00 0.66
CA PHE A 478 -15.91 -10.94 1.77
C PHE A 478 -15.69 -12.39 1.32
N PRO A 479 -15.29 -13.27 2.24
CA PRO A 479 -15.37 -14.72 2.04
C PRO A 479 -16.79 -15.12 1.62
N VAL A 480 -16.89 -16.12 0.74
CA VAL A 480 -18.20 -16.63 0.30
C VAL A 480 -18.95 -17.21 1.50
N HIS A 481 -20.24 -16.93 1.59
CA HIS A 481 -21.13 -17.26 2.70
C HIS A 481 -20.89 -16.48 4.00
N TYR A 482 -20.08 -15.42 4.01
CA TYR A 482 -19.75 -14.69 5.25
C TYR A 482 -20.98 -14.21 6.05
N THR A 483 -22.03 -13.71 5.39
CA THR A 483 -23.26 -13.25 6.06
C THR A 483 -24.33 -14.32 6.21
N ASP A 484 -24.02 -15.57 5.86
CA ASP A 484 -24.91 -16.72 5.96
C ASP A 484 -24.74 -17.41 7.31
N VAL A 485 -25.37 -16.86 8.36
CA VAL A 485 -25.12 -17.27 9.76
C VAL A 485 -26.39 -17.55 10.58
N SER A 486 -27.55 -17.16 10.07
CA SER A 486 -28.85 -17.33 10.74
C SER A 486 -29.98 -17.29 9.71
N ASN A 487 -31.23 -17.46 10.16
CA ASN A 487 -32.43 -17.42 9.30
C ASN A 487 -32.80 -15.98 8.87
N MET A 488 -31.81 -15.18 8.47
CA MET A 488 -32.01 -13.84 7.92
C MET A 488 -32.63 -13.90 6.52
N SER A 489 -33.58 -13.00 6.27
CA SER A 489 -34.09 -12.80 4.91
C SER A 489 -32.98 -12.29 3.98
N ARG A 490 -33.13 -12.55 2.67
CA ARG A 490 -32.26 -11.99 1.63
C ARG A 490 -32.09 -10.47 1.75
N LEU A 491 -33.18 -9.76 2.09
CA LEU A 491 -33.17 -8.30 2.25
C LEU A 491 -32.35 -7.86 3.47
N ALA A 492 -32.39 -8.62 4.57
CA ALA A 492 -31.57 -8.36 5.75
C ALA A 492 -30.08 -8.49 5.41
N ARG A 493 -29.67 -9.59 4.74
CA ARG A 493 -28.29 -9.79 4.27
C ARG A 493 -27.84 -8.68 3.31
N GLN A 494 -28.69 -8.27 2.37
CA GLN A 494 -28.39 -7.13 1.49
C GLN A 494 -28.18 -5.83 2.30
N ARG A 495 -29.00 -5.56 3.31
CA ARG A 495 -28.84 -4.36 4.16
C ARG A 495 -27.53 -4.37 4.93
N LEU A 496 -27.11 -5.53 5.44
CA LEU A 496 -25.82 -5.69 6.11
C LEU A 496 -24.65 -5.39 5.15
N LEU A 497 -24.61 -6.06 4.00
CA LEU A 497 -23.56 -5.86 2.98
C LEU A 497 -23.53 -4.43 2.42
N GLY A 498 -24.70 -3.81 2.22
CA GLY A 498 -24.80 -2.43 1.76
C GLY A 498 -24.14 -1.43 2.73
N ARG A 499 -24.17 -1.72 4.04
CA ARG A 499 -23.58 -0.86 5.10
C ARG A 499 -22.11 -1.15 5.37
N SER A 500 -21.65 -2.38 5.13
CA SER A 500 -20.29 -2.82 5.49
C SER A 500 -19.19 -2.04 4.76
N TRP A 501 -17.95 -2.18 5.16
CA TRP A 501 -16.83 -1.72 4.34
C TRP A 501 -16.54 -2.65 3.16
N SER A 502 -15.76 -2.16 2.20
CA SER A 502 -15.11 -3.01 1.19
C SER A 502 -13.87 -3.62 1.81
N VAL A 503 -13.80 -4.95 1.85
CA VAL A 503 -12.69 -5.70 2.45
C VAL A 503 -11.32 -5.30 1.85
N PRO A 504 -11.11 -5.28 0.52
CA PRO A 504 -9.81 -4.92 -0.05
C PRO A 504 -9.38 -3.48 0.26
N VAL A 505 -10.33 -2.54 0.36
CA VAL A 505 -10.04 -1.15 0.77
C VAL A 505 -9.55 -1.09 2.22
N ILE A 506 -10.19 -1.81 3.13
CA ILE A 506 -9.76 -1.85 4.53
C ILE A 506 -8.43 -2.62 4.68
N ARG A 507 -8.23 -3.69 3.89
CA ARG A 507 -6.94 -4.41 3.81
C ARG A 507 -5.81 -3.46 3.41
N HIS A 508 -6.03 -2.65 2.37
CA HIS A 508 -5.09 -1.61 1.95
C HIS A 508 -4.75 -0.62 3.07
N LEU A 509 -5.77 -0.14 3.80
CA LEU A 509 -5.61 0.83 4.88
C LEU A 509 -4.91 0.24 6.12
N PHE A 510 -5.20 -1.02 6.47
CA PHE A 510 -4.63 -1.68 7.65
C PHE A 510 -3.28 -2.34 7.41
N ALA A 511 -2.90 -2.63 6.17
CA ALA A 511 -1.64 -3.31 5.84
C ALA A 511 -0.37 -2.71 6.53
N PRO A 512 -0.20 -1.37 6.62
CA PRO A 512 0.95 -0.78 7.30
C PRO A 512 1.03 -1.08 8.81
N LEU A 513 -0.07 -1.49 9.44
CA LEU A 513 -0.11 -1.83 10.87
C LEU A 513 0.79 -3.04 11.21
N LYS A 514 1.12 -3.89 10.22
CA LYS A 514 2.09 -4.99 10.38
C LYS A 514 3.50 -4.52 10.75
N GLU A 515 3.84 -3.25 10.52
CA GLU A 515 5.12 -2.69 10.97
C GLU A 515 5.13 -2.27 12.46
N TYR A 516 3.97 -2.31 13.13
CA TYR A 516 3.77 -1.81 14.49
C TYR A 516 3.34 -2.91 15.48
N PHE A 517 2.57 -3.89 15.02
CA PHE A 517 1.95 -4.91 15.87
C PHE A 517 2.41 -6.32 15.53
N ALA A 518 2.21 -7.24 16.48
CA ALA A 518 2.63 -8.62 16.36
C ALA A 518 1.88 -9.32 15.20
N CYS A 519 2.57 -10.19 14.48
CA CYS A 519 2.02 -10.97 13.38
C CYS A 519 2.20 -12.46 13.69
N ASN A 520 1.30 -13.29 13.17
CA ASN A 520 1.38 -14.74 13.26
C ASN A 520 2.45 -15.33 12.35
#